data_AF-A0A924W1T5-F1
#
_entry.id   AF-A0A924W1T5-F1
#
_cell.length_a   1.000
_cell.length_b   1.000
_cell.length_c   1.000
_cell.angle_alpha   90.00
_cell.angle_beta   90.00
_cell.angle_gamma   90.00
#
_symmetry.space_group_name_H-M   'P 1'
#
loop_
_entity.id
_entity.type
_entity.pdbx_description
1 polymer ?
#
loop_
_entity_poly.entity_id
_entity_poly.type
_entity_poly.pdbx_seq_one_letter_code
_entity_poly.pdbx_strand_id
1 'polypeptide(L)'
;MPPPIDPATPPMQLLARFGPESEPAPAPSLEESMAYVRGLSSSHYENFHVLSSLVPVDLRDDFAAVYAFCRWADDLGDETGDTDEARARSLSLLGWWRQQLQGCFAWAMRSDGNSPIAQGVDQGSSPTPRVEPNGPTHPVFIALAETVRRHGSGGGEHQSGGAGPLTITPFDRLIQAFELDQTLHHYQTWDQLLHYCTLSADPVGRIVLALAGYADTPENAQLYAMSDATCTALQLTNH
;
A
#
# COMPACT_ATOMS: atom_id res chain seq x y z
N MET A 1 -5.22 -22.85 -16.22
CA MET A 1 -4.72 -21.90 -15.20
C MET A 1 -4.37 -20.60 -15.91
N PRO A 2 -4.68 -19.43 -15.34
CA PRO A 2 -4.19 -18.17 -15.89
C PRO A 2 -2.64 -18.15 -15.84
N PRO A 3 -1.97 -17.42 -16.75
CA PRO A 3 -0.52 -17.33 -16.74
C PRO A 3 -0.02 -16.66 -15.44
N PRO A 4 1.19 -17.04 -14.96
CA PRO A 4 1.81 -16.35 -13.82
C PRO A 4 1.98 -14.86 -14.12
N ILE A 5 1.95 -14.03 -13.08
CA ILE A 5 2.16 -12.59 -13.22
C ILE A 5 3.66 -12.38 -13.41
N ASP A 6 4.07 -11.78 -14.52
CA ASP A 6 5.47 -11.37 -14.71
C ASP A 6 5.77 -10.21 -13.73
N PRO A 7 6.74 -10.35 -12.81
CA PRO A 7 7.06 -9.35 -11.79
C PRO A 7 7.52 -7.99 -12.33
N ALA A 8 7.91 -7.90 -13.60
CA ALA A 8 8.28 -6.65 -14.26
C ALA A 8 7.12 -5.98 -15.01
N THR A 9 5.92 -6.58 -15.00
CA THR A 9 4.77 -6.04 -15.74
C THR A 9 4.28 -4.74 -15.10
N PRO A 10 4.23 -3.63 -15.86
CA PRO A 10 3.70 -2.37 -15.36
C PRO A 10 2.22 -2.48 -14.99
N PRO A 11 1.74 -1.73 -13.98
CA PRO A 11 0.33 -1.69 -13.55
C PRO A 11 -0.67 -1.62 -14.70
N MET A 12 -0.47 -0.71 -15.65
CA MET A 12 -1.46 -0.49 -16.71
C MET A 12 -1.68 -1.68 -17.64
N GLN A 13 -0.65 -2.50 -17.86
CA GLN A 13 -0.81 -3.73 -18.67
C GLN A 13 -1.60 -4.81 -17.92
N LEU A 14 -1.67 -4.71 -16.59
CA LEU A 14 -2.41 -5.63 -15.73
C LEU A 14 -3.84 -5.15 -15.44
N LEU A 15 -4.21 -3.92 -15.81
CA LEU A 15 -5.55 -3.39 -15.57
C LEU A 15 -6.65 -4.22 -16.25
N ALA A 16 -6.41 -4.74 -17.45
CA ALA A 16 -7.35 -5.63 -18.13
C ALA A 16 -7.61 -6.95 -17.37
N ARG A 17 -6.66 -7.37 -16.54
CA ARG A 17 -6.73 -8.63 -15.78
C ARG A 17 -7.20 -8.45 -14.34
N PHE A 18 -6.86 -7.34 -13.70
CA PHE A 18 -7.13 -7.11 -12.27
C PHE A 18 -7.87 -5.80 -11.98
N GLY A 19 -8.25 -5.04 -13.01
CA GLY A 19 -9.00 -3.79 -12.89
C GLY A 19 -10.51 -3.99 -12.71
N PRO A 20 -11.27 -2.89 -12.59
CA PRO A 20 -12.71 -2.91 -12.34
C PRO A 20 -13.54 -3.57 -13.46
N GLU A 21 -13.02 -3.58 -14.69
CA GLU A 21 -13.66 -4.16 -15.87
C GLU A 21 -13.19 -5.60 -16.15
N SER A 22 -12.36 -6.18 -15.28
CA SER A 22 -11.82 -7.52 -15.49
C SER A 22 -12.89 -8.60 -15.30
N GLU A 23 -12.80 -9.64 -16.14
CA GLU A 23 -13.62 -10.85 -15.97
C GLU A 23 -13.22 -11.58 -14.67
N PRO A 24 -14.18 -12.19 -13.95
CA PRO A 24 -13.88 -12.95 -12.74
C PRO A 24 -12.86 -14.06 -13.02
N ALA A 25 -11.65 -13.90 -12.46
CA ALA A 25 -10.57 -14.88 -12.54
C ALA A 25 -10.19 -15.38 -11.13
N PRO A 26 -9.61 -16.59 -11.02
CA PRO A 26 -9.02 -17.03 -9.77
C PRO A 26 -7.97 -16.02 -9.29
N ALA A 27 -8.07 -15.61 -8.02
CA ALA A 27 -7.08 -14.75 -7.39
C ALA A 27 -5.69 -15.42 -7.38
N PRO A 28 -4.60 -14.66 -7.56
CA PRO A 28 -3.26 -15.20 -7.41
C PRO A 28 -3.01 -15.64 -5.95
N SER A 29 -2.06 -16.55 -5.78
CA SER A 29 -1.60 -16.93 -4.45
C SER A 29 -0.85 -15.77 -3.76
N LEU A 30 -0.66 -15.88 -2.44
CA LEU A 30 0.19 -14.94 -1.69
C LEU A 30 1.62 -14.94 -2.23
N GLU A 31 2.15 -16.11 -2.60
CA GLU A 31 3.50 -16.25 -3.14
C GLU A 31 3.67 -15.49 -4.47
N GLU A 32 2.73 -15.68 -5.41
CA GLU A 32 2.72 -14.95 -6.68
C GLU A 32 2.56 -13.44 -6.47
N SER A 33 1.71 -13.05 -5.52
CA SER A 33 1.47 -11.65 -5.16
C SER A 33 2.72 -11.00 -4.57
N MET A 34 3.42 -11.70 -3.67
CA MET A 34 4.69 -11.24 -3.09
C MET A 34 5.80 -11.17 -4.14
N ALA A 35 5.88 -12.15 -5.04
CA ALA A 35 6.83 -12.11 -6.16
C ALA A 35 6.60 -10.89 -7.05
N TYR A 36 5.32 -10.59 -7.37
CA TYR A 36 4.96 -9.42 -8.16
C TYR A 36 5.36 -8.10 -7.49
N VAL A 37 4.99 -7.86 -6.22
CA VAL A 37 5.31 -6.58 -5.55
C VAL A 37 6.82 -6.39 -5.34
N ARG A 38 7.57 -7.47 -5.10
CA ARG A 38 9.04 -7.44 -5.05
C ARG A 38 9.66 -7.09 -6.41
N GLY A 39 9.15 -7.66 -7.49
CA GLY A 39 9.60 -7.34 -8.85
C GLY A 39 9.31 -5.89 -9.20
N LEU A 40 8.08 -5.44 -8.95
CA LEU A 40 7.66 -4.07 -9.23
C LEU A 40 8.53 -3.05 -8.47
N SER A 41 8.75 -3.28 -7.17
CA SER A 41 9.62 -2.42 -6.34
C SER A 41 11.11 -2.44 -6.71
N SER A 42 11.56 -3.48 -7.42
CA SER A 42 12.93 -3.56 -7.93
C SER A 42 13.08 -2.94 -9.32
N SER A 43 11.97 -2.76 -10.04
CA SER A 43 11.98 -2.47 -11.48
C SER A 43 12.03 -0.99 -11.87
N HIS A 44 11.74 -0.01 -11.00
CA HIS A 44 11.81 1.42 -11.36
C HIS A 44 11.94 2.38 -10.17
N TYR A 45 13.14 2.97 -9.95
CA TYR A 45 13.46 4.39 -9.63
C TYR A 45 14.94 4.50 -9.25
N GLU A 46 15.67 5.40 -9.90
CA GLU A 46 17.11 5.61 -9.72
C GLU A 46 17.52 6.41 -8.47
N ASN A 47 16.58 6.90 -7.64
CA ASN A 47 16.91 7.77 -6.48
C ASN A 47 16.52 7.23 -5.10
N PHE A 48 15.62 6.23 -5.01
CA PHE A 48 15.25 5.61 -3.74
C PHE A 48 15.21 4.11 -3.94
N HIS A 49 16.30 3.41 -3.59
CA HIS A 49 16.21 1.98 -3.39
C HIS A 49 15.28 1.78 -2.18
N VAL A 50 14.00 1.54 -2.43
CA VAL A 50 13.01 1.15 -1.40
C VAL A 50 13.43 -0.16 -0.72
N LEU A 51 14.37 -0.89 -1.33
CA LEU A 51 15.12 -2.02 -0.78
C LEU A 51 16.60 -1.67 -0.53
N SER A 52 16.90 -0.43 -0.10
CA SER A 52 18.26 -0.04 0.28
C SER A 52 18.76 -0.91 1.43
N SER A 53 20.09 -0.99 1.58
CA SER A 53 20.72 -1.68 2.71
C SER A 53 20.29 -1.17 4.10
N LEU A 54 19.63 0.00 4.17
CA LEU A 54 19.11 0.60 5.39
C LEU A 54 17.77 0.00 5.84
N VAL A 55 17.01 -0.65 4.95
CA VAL A 55 15.75 -1.31 5.30
C VAL A 55 16.03 -2.71 5.87
N PRO A 56 15.60 -3.00 7.12
CA PRO A 56 15.71 -4.33 7.72
C PRO A 56 15.12 -5.41 6.81
N VAL A 57 15.78 -6.57 6.75
CA VAL A 57 15.42 -7.65 5.81
C VAL A 57 13.97 -8.12 6.00
N ASP A 58 13.53 -8.13 7.25
CA ASP A 58 12.18 -8.49 7.71
C ASP A 58 11.09 -7.50 7.30
N LEU A 59 11.43 -6.24 6.97
CA LEU A 59 10.47 -5.23 6.52
C LEU A 59 10.42 -5.09 4.99
N ARG A 60 11.35 -5.67 4.24
CA ARG A 60 11.46 -5.48 2.79
C ARG A 60 10.19 -5.83 2.02
N ASP A 61 9.50 -6.89 2.43
CA ASP A 61 8.25 -7.29 1.80
C ASP A 61 7.11 -6.29 2.08
N ASP A 62 7.11 -5.70 3.27
CA ASP A 62 6.12 -4.69 3.64
C ASP A 62 6.35 -3.40 2.84
N PHE A 63 7.61 -2.98 2.72
CA PHE A 63 7.98 -1.85 1.87
C PHE A 63 7.66 -2.12 0.40
N ALA A 64 7.89 -3.34 -0.10
CA ALA A 64 7.54 -3.72 -1.47
C ALA A 64 6.02 -3.64 -1.72
N ALA A 65 5.20 -4.12 -0.78
CA ALA A 65 3.75 -4.04 -0.87
C ALA A 65 3.23 -2.59 -0.84
N VAL A 66 3.76 -1.76 0.07
CA VAL A 66 3.42 -0.32 0.14
C VAL A 66 3.84 0.40 -1.13
N TYR A 67 5.05 0.15 -1.63
CA TYR A 67 5.52 0.73 -2.88
C TYR A 67 4.63 0.33 -4.05
N ALA A 68 4.29 -0.95 -4.19
CA ALA A 68 3.41 -1.42 -5.24
C ALA A 68 2.02 -0.78 -5.17
N PHE A 69 1.50 -0.53 -3.96
CA PHE A 69 0.28 0.23 -3.76
C PHE A 69 0.38 1.66 -4.30
N CYS A 70 1.43 2.39 -3.92
CA CYS A 70 1.64 3.75 -4.40
C CYS A 70 1.82 3.80 -5.92
N ARG A 71 2.62 2.88 -6.48
CA ARG A 71 2.90 2.81 -7.91
C ARG A 71 1.66 2.54 -8.74
N TRP A 72 0.76 1.68 -8.26
CA TRP A 72 -0.54 1.48 -8.91
C TRP A 72 -1.40 2.74 -8.82
N ALA A 73 -1.52 3.37 -7.66
CA ALA A 73 -2.34 4.58 -7.52
C ALA A 73 -1.85 5.72 -8.42
N ASP A 74 -0.54 5.93 -8.48
CA ASP A 74 0.15 6.88 -9.37
C ASP A 74 -0.18 6.63 -10.85
N ASP A 75 0.03 5.40 -11.32
CA ASP A 75 -0.27 5.00 -12.69
C ASP A 75 -1.76 5.16 -13.06
N LEU A 76 -2.68 4.86 -12.13
CA LEU A 76 -4.12 5.06 -12.35
C LEU A 76 -4.52 6.54 -12.42
N GLY A 77 -3.77 7.41 -11.73
CA GLY A 77 -3.93 8.86 -11.84
C GLY A 77 -3.45 9.37 -13.20
N ASP A 78 -2.30 8.90 -13.65
CA ASP A 78 -1.65 9.34 -14.90
C ASP A 78 -2.25 8.72 -16.17
N GLU A 79 -3.12 7.71 -16.06
CA GLU A 79 -3.52 6.86 -17.21
C GLU A 79 -4.40 7.55 -18.26
N THR A 80 -4.59 8.86 -18.21
CA THR A 80 -5.56 9.49 -19.08
C THR A 80 -5.09 10.91 -19.40
N GLY A 81 -4.95 11.22 -20.69
CA GLY A 81 -4.38 12.49 -21.15
C GLY A 81 -5.16 13.73 -20.68
N ASP A 82 -4.83 14.91 -21.19
CA ASP A 82 -5.35 16.19 -20.68
C ASP A 82 -6.86 16.46 -20.93
N THR A 83 -7.67 15.45 -21.30
CA THR A 83 -9.11 15.62 -21.58
C THR A 83 -9.97 15.43 -20.33
N ASP A 84 -11.20 15.96 -20.35
CA ASP A 84 -12.12 15.81 -19.22
C ASP A 84 -12.62 14.37 -19.08
N GLU A 85 -12.79 13.64 -20.18
CA GLU A 85 -13.16 12.22 -20.18
C GLU A 85 -12.05 11.37 -19.57
N ALA A 86 -10.81 11.71 -19.89
CA ALA A 86 -9.63 11.13 -19.33
C ALA A 86 -9.62 11.31 -17.80
N ARG A 87 -9.62 12.57 -17.34
CA ARG A 87 -9.69 12.92 -15.91
C ARG A 87 -10.79 12.18 -15.17
N ALA A 88 -11.99 12.11 -15.76
CA ALA A 88 -13.12 11.39 -15.17
C ALA A 88 -12.85 9.88 -15.03
N ARG A 89 -12.14 9.27 -15.99
CA ARG A 89 -11.69 7.88 -15.90
C ARG A 89 -10.62 7.69 -14.83
N SER A 90 -9.59 8.54 -14.73
CA SER A 90 -8.59 8.46 -13.64
C SER A 90 -9.24 8.54 -12.26
N LEU A 91 -10.16 9.49 -12.05
CA LEU A 91 -10.91 9.61 -10.80
C LEU A 91 -11.77 8.37 -10.50
N SER A 92 -12.37 7.76 -11.52
CA SER A 92 -13.13 6.51 -11.37
C SER A 92 -12.23 5.34 -10.96
N LEU A 93 -11.04 5.24 -11.55
CA LEU A 93 -10.05 4.21 -11.23
C LEU A 93 -9.48 4.38 -9.82
N LEU A 94 -9.14 5.61 -9.41
CA LEU A 94 -8.70 5.94 -8.05
C LEU A 94 -9.79 5.65 -7.01
N GLY A 95 -11.05 5.96 -7.35
CA GLY A 95 -12.21 5.61 -6.52
C GLY A 95 -12.38 4.09 -6.34
N TRP A 96 -12.19 3.31 -7.41
CA TRP A 96 -12.14 1.85 -7.32
C TRP A 96 -10.96 1.37 -6.47
N TRP A 97 -9.77 1.93 -6.65
CA TRP A 97 -8.58 1.58 -5.87
C TRP A 97 -8.77 1.83 -4.37
N ARG A 98 -9.44 2.94 -4.01
CA ARG A 98 -9.85 3.23 -2.63
C ARG A 98 -10.82 2.18 -2.07
N GLN A 99 -11.78 1.70 -2.86
CA GLN A 99 -12.68 0.62 -2.42
C GLN A 99 -11.92 -0.68 -2.17
N GLN A 100 -10.93 -1.01 -3.00
CA GLN A 100 -10.07 -2.17 -2.78
C GLN A 100 -9.24 -2.03 -1.50
N LEU A 101 -8.68 -0.85 -1.23
CA LEU A 101 -7.97 -0.52 0.01
C LEU A 101 -8.86 -0.72 1.25
N GLN A 102 -10.09 -0.20 1.22
CA GLN A 102 -11.06 -0.35 2.30
C GLN A 102 -11.39 -1.83 2.54
N GLY A 103 -11.64 -2.60 1.46
CA GLY A 103 -11.88 -4.04 1.54
C GLY A 103 -10.69 -4.81 2.11
N CYS A 104 -9.47 -4.45 1.69
CA CYS A 104 -8.22 -5.02 2.17
C CYS A 104 -8.05 -4.84 3.69
N PHE A 105 -8.15 -3.61 4.20
CA PHE A 105 -8.06 -3.33 5.64
C PHE A 105 -9.20 -3.99 6.43
N ALA A 106 -10.43 -3.92 5.92
CA ALA A 106 -11.58 -4.55 6.57
C ALA A 106 -11.50 -6.09 6.59
N TRP A 107 -10.79 -6.71 5.65
CA TRP A 107 -10.53 -8.15 5.64
C TRP A 107 -9.35 -8.54 6.54
N ALA A 108 -8.25 -7.78 6.48
CA ALA A 108 -7.05 -8.05 7.27
C ALA A 108 -7.30 -7.90 8.79
N MET A 109 -8.21 -7.01 9.20
CA MET A 109 -8.52 -6.71 10.60
C MET A 109 -9.65 -7.56 11.21
N ARG A 110 -10.18 -8.56 10.49
CA ARG A 110 -11.24 -9.43 11.03
C ARG A 110 -10.67 -10.33 12.12
N SER A 111 -11.41 -10.45 13.23
CA SER A 111 -11.04 -11.27 14.39
C SER A 111 -11.23 -12.78 14.18
N ASP A 112 -11.58 -13.23 12.97
CA ASP A 112 -11.85 -14.64 12.69
C ASP A 112 -10.51 -15.38 12.57
N GLY A 113 -10.09 -15.91 13.72
CA GLY A 113 -8.74 -16.38 13.99
C GLY A 113 -8.38 -17.69 13.31
N ASN A 114 -7.29 -17.65 12.55
CA ASN A 114 -6.16 -18.57 12.67
C ASN A 114 -4.98 -17.99 11.87
N SER A 115 -4.11 -17.22 12.52
CA SER A 115 -2.79 -16.94 11.96
C SER A 115 -2.02 -18.26 11.86
N PRO A 116 -1.47 -18.66 10.69
CA PRO A 116 -0.67 -19.88 10.58
C PRO A 116 0.62 -19.85 11.42
N ILE A 117 0.96 -18.73 12.04
CA ILE A 117 2.28 -18.49 12.63
C ILE A 117 2.34 -18.91 14.12
N ALA A 118 1.22 -19.31 14.74
CA ALA A 118 1.17 -19.51 16.19
C ALA A 118 0.63 -20.87 16.68
N GLN A 119 0.85 -22.01 16.01
CA GLN A 119 0.76 -23.33 16.66
C GLN A 119 1.72 -24.36 16.04
N GLY A 120 2.66 -24.85 16.86
CA GLY A 120 3.13 -26.23 16.83
C GLY A 120 3.98 -26.67 15.64
N VAL A 121 5.26 -26.91 15.91
CA VAL A 121 6.12 -27.78 15.11
C VAL A 121 5.47 -29.17 15.06
N ASP A 122 4.80 -29.52 13.95
CA ASP A 122 4.44 -30.92 13.65
C ASP A 122 4.83 -31.27 12.21
N GLN A 123 5.49 -32.42 12.09
CA GLN A 123 6.21 -32.84 10.88
C GLN A 123 5.23 -33.47 9.88
N GLY A 124 5.22 -32.96 8.65
CA GLY A 124 4.81 -33.74 7.48
C GLY A 124 3.35 -33.57 7.02
N SER A 125 2.99 -32.37 6.56
CA SER A 125 1.99 -32.13 5.51
C SER A 125 2.12 -30.69 5.03
N SER A 126 2.33 -30.47 3.72
CA SER A 126 2.40 -29.12 3.14
C SER A 126 1.13 -28.33 3.49
N PRO A 127 1.23 -27.14 4.11
CA PRO A 127 0.07 -26.31 4.34
C PRO A 127 -0.32 -25.68 3.00
N THR A 128 -1.36 -26.20 2.35
CA THR A 128 -2.03 -25.44 1.29
C THR A 128 -2.68 -24.21 1.93
N PRO A 129 -2.32 -22.98 1.52
CA PRO A 129 -2.98 -21.80 2.04
C PRO A 129 -4.45 -21.87 1.60
N ARG A 130 -5.37 -21.94 2.57
CA ARG A 130 -6.80 -21.83 2.30
C ARG A 130 -7.06 -20.40 1.85
N VAL A 131 -7.52 -20.24 0.60
CA VAL A 131 -8.08 -18.98 0.11
C VAL A 131 -9.31 -18.69 0.98
N GLU A 132 -9.23 -17.72 1.88
CA GLU A 132 -10.41 -17.38 2.69
C GLU A 132 -11.47 -16.72 1.80
N PRO A 133 -12.76 -17.08 1.96
CA PRO A 133 -13.82 -16.49 1.16
C PRO A 133 -13.90 -14.97 1.40
N ASN A 134 -14.06 -14.21 0.32
CA ASN A 134 -14.20 -12.74 0.31
C ASN A 134 -12.94 -11.93 0.71
N GLY A 135 -11.74 -12.49 0.52
CA GLY A 135 -10.48 -11.75 0.61
C GLY A 135 -10.17 -10.88 -0.61
N PRO A 136 -9.11 -10.05 -0.54
CA PRO A 136 -8.63 -9.29 -1.70
C PRO A 136 -8.26 -10.23 -2.85
N THR A 137 -8.59 -9.84 -4.08
CA THR A 137 -8.32 -10.62 -5.30
C THR A 137 -7.21 -10.01 -6.15
N HIS A 138 -6.87 -8.75 -5.90
CA HIS A 138 -5.79 -8.04 -6.58
C HIS A 138 -4.43 -8.41 -5.93
N PRO A 139 -3.37 -8.70 -6.70
CA PRO A 139 -2.07 -9.13 -6.16
C PRO A 139 -1.49 -8.13 -5.15
N VAL A 140 -1.57 -6.83 -5.44
CA VAL A 140 -1.08 -5.79 -4.50
C VAL A 140 -1.83 -5.82 -3.17
N PHE A 141 -3.16 -5.98 -3.18
CA PHE A 141 -3.95 -6.01 -1.95
C PHE A 141 -3.86 -7.33 -1.21
N ILE A 142 -3.55 -8.44 -1.89
CA ILE A 142 -3.21 -9.71 -1.23
C ILE A 142 -1.91 -9.56 -0.44
N ALA A 143 -0.87 -8.98 -1.05
CA ALA A 143 0.39 -8.70 -0.36
C ALA A 143 0.22 -7.68 0.77
N LEU A 144 -0.50 -6.58 0.51
CA LEU A 144 -0.74 -5.52 1.50
C LEU A 144 -1.57 -6.02 2.67
N ALA A 145 -2.55 -6.91 2.47
CA ALA A 145 -3.33 -7.47 3.56
C ALA A 145 -2.46 -8.28 4.55
N GLU A 146 -1.42 -8.96 4.05
CA GLU A 146 -0.44 -9.64 4.90
C GLU A 146 0.39 -8.63 5.73
N THR A 147 0.81 -7.52 5.12
CA THR A 147 1.44 -6.41 5.85
C THR A 147 0.51 -5.80 6.91
N VAL A 148 -0.77 -5.58 6.59
CA VAL A 148 -1.77 -5.07 7.53
C VAL A 148 -2.05 -6.04 8.66
N ARG A 149 -2.01 -7.36 8.44
CA ARG A 149 -2.12 -8.33 9.53
C ARG A 149 -0.94 -8.24 10.49
N ARG A 150 0.28 -8.15 9.95
CA ARG A 150 1.51 -8.11 10.75
C ARG A 150 1.63 -6.84 11.58
N HIS A 151 1.22 -5.69 11.03
CA HIS A 151 1.44 -4.37 11.64
C HIS A 151 0.16 -3.66 12.10
N GLY A 152 -1.02 -4.14 11.73
CA GLY A 152 -2.31 -3.54 12.08
C GLY A 152 -3.02 -4.26 13.23
N SER A 153 -2.66 -5.52 13.53
CA SER A 153 -3.12 -6.22 14.72
C SER A 153 -2.10 -6.06 15.86
N GLY A 154 -2.55 -5.72 17.08
CA GLY A 154 -1.67 -5.59 18.24
C GLY A 154 -1.06 -6.94 18.62
N GLY A 155 0.19 -7.16 18.24
CA GLY A 155 0.90 -8.43 18.45
C GLY A 155 2.41 -8.26 18.51
N GLY A 156 2.90 -7.38 19.38
CA GLY A 156 4.26 -7.46 19.92
C GLY A 156 4.21 -8.13 21.29
N GLU A 157 5.23 -8.91 21.67
CA GLU A 157 5.32 -9.69 22.93
C GLU A 157 5.06 -8.88 24.23
N HIS A 158 4.87 -7.56 24.17
CA HIS A 158 4.70 -6.66 25.31
C HIS A 158 3.44 -5.77 25.30
N GLN A 159 2.46 -5.94 24.39
CA GLN A 159 1.27 -5.08 24.39
C GLN A 159 -0.06 -5.85 24.38
N SER A 160 -0.80 -5.68 25.46
CA SER A 160 -2.15 -6.21 25.68
C SER A 160 -3.19 -5.46 24.83
N GLY A 161 -3.66 -6.06 23.74
CA GLY A 161 -5.03 -5.90 23.23
C GLY A 161 -5.43 -4.58 22.52
N GLY A 162 -4.49 -3.83 21.93
CA GLY A 162 -4.79 -2.63 21.12
C GLY A 162 -4.74 -2.88 19.59
N ALA A 163 -5.26 -1.95 18.79
CA ALA A 163 -4.99 -1.92 17.35
C ALA A 163 -3.48 -1.66 17.10
N GLY A 164 -2.89 -2.33 16.12
CA GLY A 164 -1.50 -2.16 15.74
C GLY A 164 -1.22 -0.79 15.08
N PRO A 165 0.06 -0.42 14.92
CA PRO A 165 0.47 0.89 14.43
C PRO A 165 0.02 1.24 13.00
N LEU A 166 -0.18 0.25 12.12
CA LEU A 166 -0.54 0.50 10.72
C LEU A 166 -2.04 0.70 10.53
N THR A 167 -2.43 1.91 10.11
CA THR A 167 -3.83 2.30 9.87
C THR A 167 -4.08 2.63 8.40
N ILE A 168 -5.36 2.66 8.00
CA ILE A 168 -5.76 2.96 6.61
C ILE A 168 -5.55 4.44 6.24
N THR A 169 -5.59 5.36 7.21
CA THR A 169 -5.65 6.80 6.96
C THR A 169 -4.50 7.33 6.11
N PRO A 170 -3.22 6.96 6.34
CA PRO A 170 -2.13 7.40 5.47
C PRO A 170 -2.30 6.94 4.01
N PHE A 171 -2.76 5.71 3.77
CA PHE A 171 -2.99 5.19 2.41
C PHE A 171 -4.10 5.95 1.69
N ASP A 172 -5.19 6.27 2.40
CA ASP A 172 -6.30 7.04 1.83
C ASP A 172 -5.89 8.47 1.46
N ARG A 173 -5.03 9.10 2.28
CA ARG A 173 -4.45 10.41 1.97
C ARG A 173 -3.58 10.40 0.71
N LEU A 174 -2.82 9.33 0.47
CA LEU A 174 -2.06 9.19 -0.77
C LEU A 174 -2.99 9.12 -1.99
N ILE A 175 -4.08 8.36 -1.91
CA ILE A 175 -5.10 8.34 -2.98
C ILE A 175 -5.70 9.74 -3.18
N GLN A 176 -6.00 10.45 -2.09
CA GLN A 176 -6.52 11.82 -2.17
C GLN A 176 -5.54 12.78 -2.86
N ALA A 177 -4.23 12.63 -2.65
CA ALA A 177 -3.22 13.42 -3.37
C ALA A 177 -3.30 13.19 -4.88
N PHE A 178 -3.34 11.93 -5.32
CA PHE A 178 -3.48 11.58 -6.74
C PHE A 178 -4.78 12.13 -7.35
N GLU A 179 -5.88 12.15 -6.59
CA GLU A 179 -7.14 12.78 -7.03
C GLU A 179 -7.03 14.30 -7.16
N LEU A 180 -6.29 14.96 -6.27
CA LEU A 180 -6.06 16.40 -6.35
C LEU A 180 -5.22 16.76 -7.57
N ASP A 181 -4.19 15.96 -7.88
CA ASP A 181 -3.31 16.17 -9.04
C ASP A 181 -4.06 16.12 -10.37
N GLN A 182 -5.24 15.48 -10.40
CA GLN A 182 -6.14 15.51 -11.56
C GLN A 182 -6.76 16.89 -11.81
N THR A 183 -6.99 17.69 -10.76
CA THR A 183 -7.80 18.92 -10.84
C THR A 183 -7.03 20.20 -10.55
N LEU A 184 -5.94 20.12 -9.80
CA LEU A 184 -5.12 21.25 -9.39
C LEU A 184 -3.75 21.20 -10.07
N HIS A 185 -3.52 22.12 -10.99
CA HIS A 185 -2.25 22.22 -11.73
C HIS A 185 -1.35 23.35 -11.23
N HIS A 186 -1.81 24.18 -10.29
CA HIS A 186 -1.03 25.26 -9.70
C HIS A 186 -1.53 25.62 -8.29
N TYR A 187 -0.59 25.88 -7.39
CA TYR A 187 -0.86 26.38 -6.04
C TYR A 187 -0.67 27.89 -5.98
N GLN A 188 -1.66 28.60 -5.45
CA GLN A 188 -1.62 30.07 -5.34
C GLN A 188 -0.90 30.54 -4.08
N THR A 189 -0.91 29.73 -3.03
CA THR A 189 -0.31 30.08 -1.73
C THR A 189 0.57 28.96 -1.21
N TRP A 190 1.52 29.34 -0.36
CA TRP A 190 2.36 28.38 0.35
C TRP A 190 1.53 27.44 1.22
N ASP A 191 0.46 27.94 1.85
CA ASP A 191 -0.44 27.12 2.66
C ASP A 191 -1.15 26.03 1.85
N GLN A 192 -1.52 26.31 0.59
CA GLN A 192 -2.10 25.30 -0.29
C GLN A 192 -1.07 24.22 -0.67
N LEU A 193 0.17 24.62 -0.95
CA LEU A 193 1.25 23.68 -1.26
C LEU A 193 1.63 22.82 -0.03
N LEU A 194 1.70 23.44 1.16
CA LEU A 194 1.91 22.72 2.41
C LEU A 194 0.76 21.76 2.71
N HIS A 195 -0.49 22.17 2.46
CA HIS A 195 -1.64 21.30 2.60
C HIS A 195 -1.55 20.09 1.66
N TYR A 196 -1.13 20.29 0.41
CA TYR A 196 -0.88 19.17 -0.51
C TYR A 196 0.19 18.21 0.02
N CYS A 197 1.27 18.71 0.63
CA CYS A 197 2.30 17.85 1.23
C CYS A 197 1.74 16.95 2.35
N THR A 198 0.73 17.41 3.10
CA THR A 198 0.04 16.58 4.12
C THR A 198 -0.70 15.37 3.54
N LEU A 199 -0.92 15.36 2.22
CA LEU A 199 -1.58 14.30 1.47
C LEU A 199 -0.59 13.49 0.63
N SER A 200 0.37 14.14 -0.05
CA SER A 200 1.26 13.49 -1.01
C SER A 200 2.55 12.94 -0.40
N ALA A 201 3.04 13.51 0.71
CA ALA A 201 4.36 13.20 1.25
C ALA A 201 4.32 12.69 2.69
N ASP A 202 3.69 13.43 3.61
CA ASP A 202 3.65 13.09 5.04
C ASP A 202 3.12 11.66 5.29
N PRO A 203 2.09 11.16 4.57
CA PRO A 203 1.62 9.80 4.77
C PRO A 203 2.68 8.72 4.55
N VAL A 204 3.66 8.94 3.66
CA VAL A 204 4.74 7.98 3.41
C VAL A 204 5.57 7.78 4.69
N GLY A 205 6.00 8.87 5.33
CA GLY A 205 6.77 8.81 6.56
C GLY A 205 5.98 8.17 7.72
N ARG A 206 4.68 8.46 7.80
CA ARG A 206 3.79 7.85 8.79
C ARG A 206 3.63 6.34 8.61
N ILE A 207 3.55 5.86 7.36
CA ILE A 207 3.55 4.42 7.06
C ILE A 207 4.88 3.79 7.48
N VAL A 208 6.01 4.44 7.17
CA VAL A 208 7.35 3.95 7.57
C VAL A 208 7.47 3.82 9.09
N LEU A 209 7.04 4.83 9.86
CA LEU A 209 7.03 4.76 11.31
C LEU A 209 6.16 3.62 11.83
N ALA A 210 4.98 3.43 11.22
CA ALA A 210 4.07 2.35 11.59
C ALA A 210 4.67 0.97 11.33
N LEU A 211 5.31 0.75 10.17
CA LEU A 211 6.01 -0.50 9.84
C LEU A 211 7.23 -0.75 10.76
N ALA A 212 7.82 0.32 11.28
CA ALA A 212 8.89 0.25 12.29
C ALA A 212 8.36 0.01 13.72
N GLY A 213 7.04 -0.16 13.91
CA GLY A 213 6.42 -0.48 15.19
C GLY A 213 6.04 0.73 16.05
N TYR A 214 6.18 1.96 15.54
CA TYR A 214 5.78 3.17 16.26
C TYR A 214 4.33 3.51 15.92
N ALA A 215 3.42 3.40 16.90
CA ALA A 215 2.03 3.81 16.74
C ALA A 215 1.86 5.32 16.85
N ASP A 216 0.88 5.89 16.15
CA ASP A 216 0.51 7.32 16.21
C ASP A 216 -0.24 7.62 17.52
N THR A 217 0.52 7.72 18.62
CA THR A 217 0.02 7.99 19.97
C THR A 217 0.61 9.28 20.53
N PRO A 218 0.05 9.86 21.60
CA PRO A 218 0.62 11.04 22.25
C PRO A 218 2.10 10.88 22.63
N GLU A 219 2.53 9.66 22.99
CA GLU A 219 3.92 9.35 23.33
C GLU A 219 4.87 9.49 22.12
N ASN A 220 4.41 9.16 20.91
CA ASN A 220 5.19 9.24 19.67
C ASN A 220 4.91 10.54 18.87
N ALA A 221 4.09 11.47 19.39
CA ALA A 221 3.63 12.64 18.64
C ALA A 221 4.79 13.50 18.08
N GLN A 222 5.88 13.65 18.84
CA GLN A 222 7.06 14.39 18.37
C GLN A 222 7.77 13.68 17.21
N LEU A 223 7.85 12.34 17.24
CA LEU A 223 8.46 11.55 16.18
C LEU A 223 7.66 11.68 14.88
N TYR A 224 6.33 11.62 14.96
CA TYR A 224 5.44 11.84 13.82
C TYR A 224 5.58 13.26 13.26
N ALA A 225 5.62 14.29 14.11
CA ALA A 225 5.82 15.67 13.68
C ALA A 225 7.16 15.88 12.96
N MET A 226 8.24 15.23 13.42
CA MET A 226 9.55 15.26 12.77
C MET A 226 9.55 14.53 11.42
N SER A 227 8.85 13.40 11.34
CA SER A 227 8.67 12.66 10.08
C SER A 227 7.92 13.50 9.06
N ASP A 228 6.76 14.08 9.43
CA ASP A 228 5.96 14.95 8.56
C ASP A 228 6.81 16.13 8.05
N ALA A 229 7.54 16.82 8.94
CA ALA A 229 8.42 17.93 8.55
C ALA A 229 9.52 17.49 7.56
N THR A 230 10.07 16.29 7.72
CA THR A 230 11.09 15.73 6.81
C THR A 230 10.49 15.39 5.45
N CYS A 231 9.33 14.73 5.42
CA CYS A 231 8.62 14.37 4.20
C CYS A 231 8.18 15.61 3.42
N THR A 232 7.56 16.59 4.08
CA THR A 232 7.22 17.88 3.50
C THR A 232 8.46 18.58 2.92
N ALA A 233 9.58 18.64 3.67
CA ALA A 233 10.81 19.27 3.17
C ALA A 233 11.35 18.59 1.90
N LEU A 234 11.38 17.25 1.87
CA LEU A 234 11.82 16.49 0.69
C LEU A 234 10.90 16.73 -0.52
N GLN A 235 9.59 16.76 -0.30
CA GLN A 235 8.61 17.04 -1.34
C GLN A 235 8.87 18.42 -1.96
N LEU A 236 9.00 19.45 -1.12
CA LEU A 236 9.27 20.81 -1.58
C LEU A 236 10.59 20.98 -2.33
N THR A 237 11.59 20.11 -2.11
CA THR A 237 12.85 20.16 -2.85
C THR A 237 12.83 19.44 -4.20
N ASN A 238 11.85 18.58 -4.43
CA ASN A 238 11.70 17.83 -5.68
C ASN A 238 10.75 18.52 -6.69
N HIS A 239 9.99 19.53 -6.24
CA HIS A 239 9.14 20.41 -7.06
C HIS A 239 9.90 21.68 -7.49
#